data_AF-A0A2V1CU24-F1
#
_entry.id   AF-A0A2V1CU24-F1
#
_cell.length_a   1.000
_cell.length_b   1.000
_cell.length_c   1.000
_cell.angle_alpha   90.00
_cell.angle_beta   90.00
_cell.angle_gamma   90.00
#
_symmetry.space_group_name_H-M   'P 1'
#
loop_
_entity.id
_entity.type
_entity.pdbx_description
1 polymer ?
#
loop_
_entity_poly.entity_id
_entity_poly.type
_entity_poly.pdbx_seq_one_letter_code
_entity_poly.pdbx_strand_id
1 'polypeptide(L)'
;MDMCRFSSKDDQGYQSVVGELKILLSKLRGKEVVEPVDEASRQPRAGTPSQVTISSITPSLNDVERSCIAILAQNTSDASEQKSSLEARVEGTCQWILSNPLYTDWDVQKKTSLLWISGYPGSGKTILSAYLLEYLSAGESSPLLRRNNKSPCYFFCDETIETRRDGTAILRSLIHQLVKRRRQVIKHLKAAYDLQGPNFYQNFNELWRIFIAIASDKRVGPINVIVDAIDECEEATRVRLLQSIIRLVDKSHSAVDINLPRVKFLITSRPQLSRLYPLHQTNLLMIDPSGSVDDDLRLVIRARIAGIVDRTHCKPEAQSYLEKALYSKADRTFLWVTLVLHLLEKSYLASQKDFERIVDELPQDLTATYERFLQGIPAKDQEYASRLLHFIVGSSRPLTLEEMRVLVALDEQTTLAALENDMQPNIQETIEGALGPLVRIWDSHIYLVHLSLKEFLLNLSEQPDNPLSACFGVHSVRANLLLAEACISYLLLDDFTQDLFSIEEAESEMSPKRYSFYDYAATHWTEHFALGSELALPELKAMERLLCEARDNPGLNWFRYYWFRSNINMPCPKDFGTMVTACYFGHQDTVEYWLE
;
A
#
# COMPACT_ATOMS: atom_id res chain seq x y z
N MET A 1 16.73 4.57 26.59
CA MET A 1 16.46 5.18 27.92
C MET A 1 14.96 5.39 28.01
N ASP A 2 14.39 5.10 29.18
CA ASP A 2 12.95 4.94 29.44
C ASP A 2 12.06 6.08 28.91
N MET A 3 11.19 5.77 27.94
CA MET A 3 10.09 6.64 27.51
C MET A 3 8.85 6.44 28.39
N CYS A 4 8.99 6.70 29.68
CA CYS A 4 7.84 6.87 30.57
C CYS A 4 8.01 8.15 31.37
N ARG A 5 7.21 9.18 31.05
CA ARG A 5 7.20 10.47 31.75
C ARG A 5 6.82 10.34 33.23
N PHE A 6 6.16 9.25 33.62
CA PHE A 6 5.75 8.98 34.99
C PHE A 6 6.41 7.72 35.52
N SER A 7 6.95 7.82 36.74
CA SER A 7 7.77 6.79 37.36
C SER A 7 6.98 5.57 37.84
N SER A 8 5.69 5.74 38.14
CA SER A 8 4.77 4.67 38.54
C SER A 8 3.31 5.16 38.50
N LYS A 9 2.35 4.26 38.79
CA LYS A 9 0.94 4.65 38.97
C LYS A 9 0.69 5.51 40.20
N ASP A 10 1.64 5.56 41.13
CA ASP A 10 1.54 6.39 42.34
C ASP A 10 2.20 7.76 42.16
N ASP A 11 2.75 8.02 40.97
CA ASP A 11 3.31 9.32 40.58
C ASP A 11 2.23 10.41 40.63
N GLN A 12 2.55 11.53 41.27
CA GLN A 12 1.59 12.61 41.50
C GLN A 12 1.12 13.24 40.18
N GLY A 13 1.98 13.28 39.15
CA GLY A 13 1.62 13.72 37.80
C GLY A 13 0.69 12.73 37.12
N TYR A 14 0.94 11.43 37.27
CA TYR A 14 0.06 10.38 36.75
C TYR A 14 -1.34 10.44 37.39
N GLN A 15 -1.41 10.59 38.71
CA GLN A 15 -2.69 10.70 39.44
C GLN A 15 -3.47 11.96 39.08
N SER A 16 -2.79 13.08 38.84
CA SER A 16 -3.41 14.32 38.40
C SER A 16 -4.07 14.17 37.01
N VAL A 17 -3.35 13.56 36.05
CA VAL A 17 -3.87 13.30 34.69
C VAL A 17 -5.04 12.32 34.72
N VAL A 18 -4.93 11.24 35.50
CA VAL A 18 -6.03 10.27 35.70
C VAL A 18 -7.25 10.94 36.37
N GLY A 19 -7.01 11.87 37.30
CA GLY A 19 -8.06 12.65 37.95
C GLY A 19 -8.86 13.49 36.95
N GLU A 20 -8.19 14.25 36.09
CA GLU A 20 -8.86 15.07 35.09
C GLU A 20 -9.59 14.23 34.03
N LEU A 21 -9.01 13.11 33.59
CA LEU A 21 -9.69 12.18 32.68
C LEU A 21 -10.99 11.61 33.28
N LYS A 22 -11.00 11.32 34.59
CA LYS A 22 -12.21 10.88 35.29
C LYS A 22 -13.28 11.98 35.39
N ILE A 23 -12.86 13.24 35.54
CA ILE A 23 -13.77 14.40 35.55
C ILE A 23 -14.37 14.62 34.16
N LEU A 24 -13.58 14.49 33.10
CA LEU A 24 -14.07 14.56 31.71
C LEU A 24 -15.06 13.44 31.38
N LEU A 25 -14.75 12.20 31.79
CA LEU A 25 -15.63 11.04 31.60
C LEU A 25 -16.96 11.15 32.36
N SER A 26 -16.96 11.74 33.55
CA SER A 26 -18.20 11.93 34.32
C SER A 26 -19.10 13.01 33.71
N LYS A 27 -18.51 14.08 33.14
CA LYS A 27 -19.23 15.11 32.38
C LYS A 27 -19.86 14.56 31.09
N LEU A 28 -19.24 13.56 30.45
CA LEU A 28 -19.78 12.91 29.25
C LEU A 28 -20.94 11.96 29.56
N ARG A 29 -20.91 11.24 30.70
CA ARG A 29 -22.03 10.38 31.13
C ARG A 29 -23.27 11.14 31.61
N GLY A 30 -23.13 12.40 32.02
CA GLY A 30 -24.24 13.21 32.52
C GLY A 30 -25.18 13.78 31.45
N LYS A 31 -24.95 13.50 30.15
CA LYS A 31 -25.71 14.09 29.03
C LYS A 31 -26.70 13.15 28.31
N GLU A 32 -26.86 11.90 28.73
CA GLU A 32 -27.95 11.05 28.21
C GLU A 32 -29.27 11.35 28.96
N VAL A 33 -30.11 12.18 28.35
CA VAL A 33 -31.51 12.39 28.77
C VAL A 33 -32.40 11.38 28.05
N VAL A 34 -33.15 10.62 28.84
CA VAL A 34 -34.16 9.64 28.41
C VAL A 34 -35.48 10.36 28.13
N GLU A 35 -36.05 10.22 26.93
CA GLU A 35 -37.45 10.57 26.65
C GLU A 35 -38.39 9.39 27.00
N PRO A 36 -39.61 9.63 27.52
CA PRO A 36 -40.52 8.58 27.94
C PRO A 36 -41.40 8.07 26.78
N VAL A 37 -41.58 6.75 26.72
CA VAL A 37 -42.49 6.06 25.80
C VAL A 37 -43.87 5.92 26.46
N ASP A 38 -44.90 6.48 25.83
CA ASP A 38 -46.31 6.32 26.22
C ASP A 38 -46.86 4.95 25.77
N GLU A 39 -47.34 4.16 26.74
CA GLU A 39 -48.20 2.99 26.51
C GLU A 39 -49.68 3.39 26.57
N ALA A 40 -50.39 3.38 25.44
CA ALA A 40 -51.84 3.19 25.45
C ALA A 40 -52.36 2.64 24.11
N SER A 41 -52.90 1.41 24.18
CA SER A 41 -54.11 0.89 23.52
C SER A 41 -53.94 -0.43 22.75
N ARG A 42 -54.48 -1.49 23.37
CA ARG A 42 -54.80 -2.79 22.78
C ARG A 42 -56.13 -2.69 22.04
N GLN A 43 -56.25 -3.34 20.87
CA GLN A 43 -57.29 -4.36 20.61
C GLN A 43 -57.05 -5.14 19.30
N PRO A 44 -57.56 -6.39 19.17
CA PRO A 44 -57.12 -7.38 18.19
C PRO A 44 -58.06 -7.53 16.99
N ARG A 45 -57.54 -8.03 15.86
CA ARG A 45 -58.36 -8.65 14.79
C ARG A 45 -57.72 -9.96 14.31
N ALA A 46 -58.57 -10.97 14.17
CA ALA A 46 -58.25 -12.34 13.81
C ALA A 46 -58.60 -12.68 12.35
N GLY A 47 -57.94 -13.72 11.80
CA GLY A 47 -58.26 -14.45 10.57
C GLY A 47 -57.39 -14.06 9.37
N THR A 48 -56.76 -14.95 8.58
CA THR A 48 -56.76 -16.42 8.43
C THR A 48 -55.53 -16.80 7.54
N PRO A 49 -55.10 -18.08 7.46
CA PRO A 49 -53.75 -18.48 7.05
C PRO A 49 -53.61 -18.77 5.55
N SER A 50 -52.47 -18.40 4.96
CA SER A 50 -52.09 -18.85 3.61
C SER A 50 -50.63 -19.31 3.57
N GLN A 51 -50.52 -20.64 3.61
CA GLN A 51 -49.57 -21.52 2.92
C GLN A 51 -48.09 -21.12 2.87
N VAL A 52 -47.33 -21.88 3.65
CA VAL A 52 -45.88 -22.08 3.58
C VAL A 52 -45.51 -22.71 2.23
N THR A 53 -44.71 -22.00 1.45
CA THR A 53 -43.92 -22.60 0.36
C THR A 53 -42.47 -22.64 0.82
N ILE A 54 -41.94 -23.85 1.04
CA ILE A 54 -40.55 -24.11 1.39
C ILE A 54 -39.70 -23.82 0.14
N SER A 55 -39.24 -22.57 -0.01
CA SER A 55 -38.12 -22.23 -0.88
C SER A 55 -36.86 -22.11 -0.01
N SER A 56 -35.78 -22.70 -0.50
CA SER A 56 -34.45 -22.79 0.10
C SER A 56 -33.98 -21.48 0.76
N ILE A 57 -33.98 -21.44 2.09
CA ILE A 57 -33.43 -20.34 2.88
C ILE A 57 -31.90 -20.43 2.84
N THR A 58 -31.26 -19.78 1.87
CA THR A 58 -29.96 -19.16 2.14
C THR A 58 -30.22 -18.06 3.17
N PRO A 59 -29.63 -18.09 4.38
CA PRO A 59 -29.87 -17.03 5.36
C PRO A 59 -29.39 -15.70 4.78
N SER A 60 -30.31 -14.75 4.60
CA SER A 60 -29.98 -13.37 4.28
C SER A 60 -29.17 -12.78 5.42
N LEU A 61 -28.03 -12.15 5.11
CA LEU A 61 -27.18 -11.53 6.11
C LEU A 61 -27.93 -10.39 6.80
N ASN A 62 -27.85 -10.35 8.14
CA ASN A 62 -28.36 -9.23 8.92
C ASN A 62 -27.45 -7.98 8.76
N ASP A 63 -27.93 -6.82 9.22
CA ASP A 63 -27.23 -5.55 9.00
C ASP A 63 -25.86 -5.49 9.70
N VAL A 64 -25.73 -6.12 10.87
CA VAL A 64 -24.45 -6.25 11.60
C VAL A 64 -23.45 -7.08 10.81
N GLU A 65 -23.89 -8.19 10.23
CA GLU A 65 -23.08 -9.06 9.38
C GLU A 65 -22.61 -8.33 8.12
N ARG A 66 -23.48 -7.51 7.49
CA ARG A 66 -23.10 -6.67 6.35
C ARG A 66 -22.08 -5.61 6.76
N SER A 67 -22.27 -4.96 7.90
CA SER A 67 -21.35 -3.98 8.46
C SER A 67 -19.96 -4.60 8.72
N CYS A 68 -19.92 -5.78 9.35
CA CYS A 68 -18.68 -6.52 9.59
C CYS A 68 -17.92 -6.85 8.31
N ILE A 69 -18.64 -7.26 7.25
CA ILE A 69 -18.01 -7.55 5.94
C ILE A 69 -17.50 -6.26 5.30
N ALA A 70 -18.30 -5.19 5.30
CA ALA A 70 -17.95 -3.92 4.67
C ALA A 70 -16.67 -3.31 5.29
N ILE A 71 -16.55 -3.38 6.62
CA ILE A 71 -15.36 -2.93 7.36
C ILE A 71 -14.09 -3.67 6.90
N LEU A 72 -14.18 -4.97 6.63
CA LEU A 72 -13.01 -5.76 6.21
C LEU A 72 -12.71 -5.67 4.70
N ALA A 73 -13.72 -5.31 3.89
CA ALA A 73 -13.60 -5.24 2.43
C ALA A 73 -12.60 -4.16 1.97
N GLN A 74 -12.37 -3.11 2.76
CA GLN A 74 -11.47 -2.00 2.43
C GLN A 74 -10.03 -2.43 2.11
N ASN A 75 -9.56 -3.55 2.67
CA ASN A 75 -8.21 -4.09 2.43
C ASN A 75 -8.20 -5.27 1.45
N THR A 76 -9.33 -5.56 0.80
CA THR A 76 -9.44 -6.67 -0.15
C THR A 76 -9.63 -6.12 -1.54
N SER A 77 -8.56 -6.08 -2.32
CA SER A 77 -8.65 -5.82 -3.76
C SER A 77 -8.93 -7.10 -4.53
N ASP A 78 -9.71 -6.99 -5.61
CA ASP A 78 -10.01 -8.16 -6.43
C ASP A 78 -8.74 -8.60 -7.20
N ALA A 79 -8.57 -9.92 -7.39
CA ALA A 79 -7.38 -10.49 -8.00
C ALA A 79 -7.14 -9.97 -9.43
N SER A 80 -8.21 -9.54 -10.12
CA SER A 80 -8.15 -8.92 -11.44
C SER A 80 -7.49 -7.55 -11.40
N GLU A 81 -7.83 -6.72 -10.41
CA GLU A 81 -7.26 -5.37 -10.25
C GLU A 81 -5.75 -5.45 -9.96
N GLN A 82 -5.36 -6.40 -9.10
CA GLN A 82 -3.95 -6.63 -8.77
C GLN A 82 -3.15 -7.20 -9.95
N LYS A 83 -3.78 -7.97 -10.86
CA LYS A 83 -3.11 -8.44 -12.07
C LYS A 83 -3.01 -7.37 -13.14
N SER A 84 -4.01 -6.50 -13.26
CA SER A 84 -4.01 -5.45 -14.27
C SER A 84 -2.91 -4.40 -14.07
N SER A 85 -2.37 -4.27 -12.85
CA SER A 85 -1.22 -3.40 -12.57
C SER A 85 0.14 -4.05 -12.83
N LEU A 86 0.18 -5.38 -13.02
CA LEU A 86 1.42 -6.12 -13.27
C LEU A 86 1.68 -6.25 -14.78
N GLU A 87 2.97 -6.26 -15.14
CA GLU A 87 3.34 -6.63 -16.51
C GLU A 87 2.87 -8.05 -16.84
N ALA A 88 2.40 -8.25 -18.07
CA ALA A 88 1.95 -9.56 -18.52
C ALA A 88 3.10 -10.58 -18.43
N ARG A 89 2.83 -11.70 -17.75
CA ARG A 89 3.77 -12.82 -17.67
C ARG A 89 4.01 -13.38 -19.07
N VAL A 90 5.29 -13.57 -19.43
CA VAL A 90 5.67 -14.24 -20.67
C VAL A 90 5.31 -15.73 -20.59
N GLU A 91 4.64 -16.26 -21.61
CA GLU A 91 4.25 -17.66 -21.64
C GLU A 91 5.47 -18.60 -21.50
N GLY A 92 5.27 -19.73 -20.81
CA GLY A 92 6.36 -20.67 -20.49
C GLY A 92 7.15 -20.34 -19.22
N THR A 93 7.11 -19.09 -18.71
CA THR A 93 7.85 -18.72 -17.49
C THR A 93 7.17 -19.19 -16.19
N CYS A 94 7.92 -19.21 -15.09
CA CYS A 94 7.53 -19.59 -13.73
C CYS A 94 7.17 -21.07 -13.53
N GLN A 95 7.21 -21.91 -14.57
CA GLN A 95 6.80 -23.32 -14.48
C GLN A 95 7.76 -24.16 -13.63
N TRP A 96 9.03 -23.74 -13.52
CA TRP A 96 10.05 -24.43 -12.74
C TRP A 96 9.66 -24.64 -11.28
N ILE A 97 8.86 -23.73 -10.69
CA ILE A 97 8.44 -23.81 -9.29
C ILE A 97 7.64 -25.08 -9.00
N LEU A 98 6.83 -25.52 -9.97
CA LEU A 98 5.94 -26.67 -9.81
C LEU A 98 6.72 -27.99 -9.73
N SER A 99 7.94 -28.01 -10.26
CA SER A 99 8.85 -29.15 -10.18
C SER A 99 9.86 -29.02 -9.04
N ASN A 100 9.85 -27.90 -8.30
CA ASN A 100 10.81 -27.67 -7.23
C ASN A 100 10.52 -28.60 -6.02
N PRO A 101 11.52 -29.29 -5.46
CA PRO A 101 11.33 -30.19 -4.32
C PRO A 101 10.70 -29.53 -3.08
N LEU A 102 11.05 -28.28 -2.78
CA LEU A 102 10.52 -27.55 -1.62
C LEU A 102 9.05 -27.18 -1.81
N TYR A 103 8.67 -26.81 -3.04
CA TYR A 103 7.27 -26.52 -3.39
C TYR A 103 6.43 -27.79 -3.37
N THR A 104 6.91 -28.85 -4.00
CA THR A 104 6.19 -30.14 -4.08
C THR A 104 6.01 -30.77 -2.71
N ASP A 105 7.02 -30.74 -1.83
CA ASP A 105 6.88 -31.15 -0.43
C ASP A 105 5.80 -30.32 0.28
N TRP A 106 5.88 -29.00 0.19
CA TRP A 106 4.88 -28.10 0.79
C TRP A 106 3.45 -28.36 0.27
N ASP A 107 3.29 -28.63 -1.03
CA ASP A 107 1.98 -28.88 -1.65
C ASP A 107 1.35 -30.23 -1.23
N VAL A 108 2.15 -31.22 -0.83
CA VAL A 108 1.62 -32.51 -0.32
C VAL A 108 1.41 -32.54 1.20
N GLN A 109 1.97 -31.59 1.96
CA GLN A 109 1.78 -31.51 3.42
C GLN A 109 0.30 -31.48 3.81
N LYS A 110 -0.07 -32.21 4.86
CA LYS A 110 -1.46 -32.25 5.41
C LYS A 110 -1.63 -31.43 6.69
N LYS A 111 -0.54 -30.87 7.18
CA LYS A 111 -0.42 -30.04 8.38
C LYS A 111 -0.34 -28.56 7.98
N THR A 112 -0.42 -27.67 8.96
CA THR A 112 -0.04 -26.28 8.72
C THR A 112 1.44 -26.20 8.39
N SER A 113 1.79 -25.52 7.30
CA SER A 113 3.14 -25.43 6.75
C SER A 113 3.41 -24.05 6.15
N LEU A 114 4.69 -23.68 6.06
CA LEU A 114 5.15 -22.42 5.48
C LEU A 114 6.23 -22.70 4.42
N LEU A 115 5.99 -22.24 3.20
CA LEU A 115 6.98 -22.09 2.14
C LEU A 115 7.35 -20.60 2.05
N TRP A 116 8.61 -20.29 2.29
CA TRP A 116 9.11 -18.92 2.15
C TRP A 116 9.94 -18.83 0.87
N ILE A 117 9.48 -18.04 -0.09
CA ILE A 117 10.21 -17.76 -1.33
C ILE A 117 10.97 -16.44 -1.19
N SER A 118 12.30 -16.48 -1.31
CA SER A 118 13.16 -15.32 -1.07
C SER A 118 13.99 -14.99 -2.31
N GLY A 119 13.99 -13.73 -2.76
CA GLY A 119 14.66 -13.31 -3.99
C GLY A 119 14.97 -11.82 -4.03
N TYR A 120 16.05 -11.45 -4.73
CA TYR A 120 16.50 -10.04 -4.85
C TYR A 120 15.47 -9.13 -5.54
N PRO A 121 15.57 -7.80 -5.40
CA PRO A 121 14.78 -6.84 -6.19
C PRO A 121 14.76 -7.20 -7.69
N GLY A 122 13.60 -7.09 -8.34
CA GLY A 122 13.50 -7.39 -9.78
C GLY A 122 13.65 -8.86 -10.20
N SER A 123 13.70 -9.82 -9.26
CA SER A 123 13.81 -11.27 -9.56
C SER A 123 12.48 -11.95 -9.99
N GLY A 124 11.37 -11.21 -10.10
CA GLY A 124 10.09 -11.75 -10.56
C GLY A 124 9.22 -12.44 -9.49
N LYS A 125 9.48 -12.22 -8.19
CA LYS A 125 8.68 -12.77 -7.07
C LYS A 125 7.17 -12.53 -7.23
N THR A 126 6.78 -11.29 -7.52
CA THR A 126 5.37 -10.92 -7.66
C THR A 126 4.71 -11.59 -8.86
N ILE A 127 5.42 -11.72 -9.98
CA ILE A 127 4.95 -12.48 -11.15
C ILE A 127 4.82 -13.98 -10.82
N LEU A 128 5.74 -14.54 -10.04
CA LEU A 128 5.68 -15.92 -9.55
C LEU A 128 4.48 -16.14 -8.60
N SER A 129 4.22 -15.20 -7.69
CA SER A 129 3.03 -15.23 -6.81
C SER A 129 1.73 -15.17 -7.60
N ALA A 130 1.64 -14.30 -8.61
CA ALA A 130 0.49 -14.22 -9.50
C ALA A 130 0.28 -15.52 -10.31
N TYR A 131 1.37 -16.12 -10.81
CA TYR A 131 1.33 -17.42 -11.49
C TYR A 131 0.83 -18.53 -10.57
N LEU A 132 1.34 -18.63 -9.35
CA LEU A 132 0.90 -19.63 -8.38
C LEU A 132 -0.56 -19.43 -7.95
N LEU A 133 -0.99 -18.17 -7.83
CA LEU A 133 -2.38 -17.81 -7.57
C LEU A 133 -3.31 -18.36 -8.67
N GLU A 134 -2.93 -18.17 -9.94
CA GLU A 134 -3.65 -18.72 -11.10
C GLU A 134 -3.66 -20.23 -11.09
N TYR A 135 -2.49 -20.85 -10.96
CA TYR A 135 -2.32 -22.30 -10.97
C TYR A 135 -3.18 -22.98 -9.90
N LEU A 136 -3.15 -22.47 -8.67
CA LEU A 136 -3.93 -22.99 -7.56
C LEU A 136 -5.43 -22.70 -7.69
N SER A 137 -5.81 -21.63 -8.40
CA SER A 137 -7.21 -21.29 -8.65
C SER A 137 -7.83 -22.11 -9.78
N ALA A 138 -7.06 -22.43 -10.83
CA ALA A 138 -7.56 -23.10 -12.02
C ALA A 138 -8.01 -24.54 -11.75
N GLY A 139 -7.39 -25.25 -10.79
CA GLY A 139 -7.82 -26.58 -10.36
C GLY A 139 -7.79 -27.71 -11.42
N GLU A 140 -7.49 -27.40 -12.68
CA GLU A 140 -7.58 -28.31 -13.83
C GLU A 140 -6.36 -29.23 -13.99
N SER A 141 -5.18 -28.79 -13.52
CA SER A 141 -3.89 -29.47 -13.74
C SER A 141 -3.39 -30.32 -12.56
N SER A 142 -4.11 -30.37 -11.43
CA SER A 142 -3.75 -31.22 -10.27
C SER A 142 -4.87 -32.20 -9.92
N PRO A 143 -4.66 -33.53 -10.09
CA PRO A 143 -5.66 -34.56 -9.79
C PRO A 143 -6.18 -34.53 -8.34
N LEU A 144 -5.45 -33.89 -7.41
CA LEU A 144 -5.79 -33.82 -5.99
C LEU A 144 -6.71 -32.63 -5.63
N LEU A 145 -6.80 -31.59 -6.48
CA LEU A 145 -7.61 -30.39 -6.23
C LEU A 145 -9.06 -30.51 -6.74
N ARG A 146 -9.36 -31.51 -7.58
CA ARG A 146 -10.66 -31.71 -8.26
C ARG A 146 -11.89 -31.89 -7.34
N ARG A 147 -11.72 -32.07 -6.04
CA ARG A 147 -12.84 -32.39 -5.11
C ARG A 147 -13.22 -31.30 -4.12
N ASN A 148 -12.43 -30.25 -3.94
CA ASN A 148 -12.70 -29.25 -2.90
C ASN A 148 -12.41 -27.84 -3.41
N ASN A 149 -13.43 -27.21 -3.99
CA ASN A 149 -13.58 -25.78 -4.27
C ASN A 149 -12.74 -24.84 -3.38
N LYS A 150 -11.51 -24.48 -3.80
CA LYS A 150 -10.57 -23.70 -3.00
C LYS A 150 -9.62 -22.85 -3.85
N SER A 151 -10.14 -21.75 -4.38
CA SER A 151 -9.26 -20.62 -4.70
C SER A 151 -8.46 -20.25 -3.42
N PRO A 152 -7.14 -20.02 -3.49
CA PRO A 152 -6.31 -19.63 -2.35
C PRO A 152 -6.68 -18.22 -1.87
N CYS A 153 -6.56 -17.95 -0.58
CA CYS A 153 -6.56 -16.57 -0.09
C CYS A 153 -5.23 -15.91 -0.47
N TYR A 154 -5.26 -14.63 -0.81
CA TYR A 154 -4.05 -13.92 -1.24
C TYR A 154 -3.98 -12.49 -0.69
N PHE A 155 -2.78 -11.96 -0.58
CA PHE A 155 -2.52 -10.56 -0.31
C PHE A 155 -1.20 -10.15 -0.96
N PHE A 156 -1.19 -9.02 -1.65
CA PHE A 156 0.01 -8.46 -2.24
C PHE A 156 0.32 -7.20 -1.45
N CYS A 157 1.39 -7.25 -0.65
CA CYS A 157 1.84 -6.09 0.09
C CYS A 157 2.36 -5.05 -0.90
N ASP A 158 2.13 -3.80 -0.59
CA ASP A 158 2.59 -2.66 -1.38
C ASP A 158 2.78 -1.51 -0.40
N GLU A 159 4.03 -1.08 -0.19
CA GLU A 159 4.33 -0.02 0.77
C GLU A 159 3.70 1.32 0.39
N THR A 160 3.38 1.50 -0.90
CA THR A 160 2.83 2.74 -1.42
C THR A 160 1.32 2.82 -1.17
N ILE A 161 0.64 1.70 -0.93
CA ILE A 161 -0.80 1.66 -0.73
C ILE A 161 -1.10 1.48 0.77
N GLU A 162 -1.71 2.50 1.39
CA GLU A 162 -2.02 2.50 2.83
C GLU A 162 -2.81 1.26 3.28
N THR A 163 -3.77 0.82 2.48
CA THR A 163 -4.57 -0.37 2.78
C THR A 163 -3.82 -1.70 2.58
N ARG A 164 -2.56 -1.66 2.14
CA ARG A 164 -1.72 -2.82 1.81
C ARG A 164 -0.34 -2.85 2.49
N ARG A 165 -0.06 -1.88 3.36
CA ARG A 165 1.27 -1.72 3.97
C ARG A 165 1.40 -2.27 5.40
N ASP A 166 0.39 -2.94 5.96
CA ASP A 166 0.45 -3.43 7.35
C ASP A 166 -0.09 -4.87 7.57
N GLY A 167 0.33 -5.50 8.66
CA GLY A 167 0.00 -6.89 8.99
C GLY A 167 -1.45 -7.11 9.45
N THR A 168 -2.11 -6.07 9.93
CA THR A 168 -3.54 -6.06 10.29
C THR A 168 -4.38 -6.09 9.03
N ALA A 169 -4.01 -5.32 8.00
CA ALA A 169 -4.64 -5.30 6.68
C ALA A 169 -4.58 -6.68 6.01
N ILE A 170 -3.44 -7.38 6.10
CA ILE A 170 -3.30 -8.77 5.64
C ILE A 170 -4.39 -9.64 6.29
N LEU A 171 -4.49 -9.64 7.62
CA LEU A 171 -5.49 -10.46 8.31
C LEU A 171 -6.93 -10.07 7.98
N ARG A 172 -7.24 -8.76 7.91
CA ARG A 172 -8.57 -8.27 7.50
C ARG A 172 -8.96 -8.82 6.14
N SER A 173 -8.06 -8.76 5.17
CA SER A 173 -8.27 -9.27 3.82
C SER A 173 -8.44 -10.79 3.77
N LEU A 174 -7.57 -11.55 4.45
CA LEU A 174 -7.66 -13.01 4.51
C LEU A 174 -9.00 -13.46 5.13
N ILE A 175 -9.41 -12.84 6.23
CA ILE A 175 -10.68 -13.11 6.91
C ILE A 175 -11.85 -12.76 5.99
N HIS A 176 -11.82 -11.58 5.34
CA HIS A 176 -12.86 -11.17 4.40
C HIS A 176 -13.03 -12.16 3.26
N GLN A 177 -11.93 -12.60 2.62
CA GLN A 177 -11.96 -13.60 1.54
C GLN A 177 -12.55 -14.93 2.01
N LEU A 178 -12.20 -15.39 3.23
CA LEU A 178 -12.76 -16.61 3.81
C LEU A 178 -14.27 -16.50 4.07
N VAL A 179 -14.73 -15.36 4.61
CA VAL A 179 -16.15 -15.10 4.87
C VAL A 179 -16.94 -14.95 3.57
N LYS A 180 -16.40 -14.25 2.56
CA LYS A 180 -17.01 -14.10 1.22
C LYS A 180 -17.24 -15.47 0.58
N ARG A 181 -16.27 -16.38 0.70
CA ARG A 181 -16.35 -17.77 0.20
C ARG A 181 -17.27 -18.67 1.02
N ARG A 182 -17.25 -18.57 2.34
CA ARG A 182 -18.04 -19.42 3.25
C ARG A 182 -18.78 -18.57 4.29
N ARG A 183 -19.93 -18.01 3.88
CA ARG A 183 -20.75 -17.11 4.71
C ARG A 183 -21.05 -17.65 6.11
N GLN A 184 -21.16 -18.97 6.30
CA GLN A 184 -21.44 -19.61 7.59
C GLN A 184 -20.35 -19.43 8.68
N VAL A 185 -19.16 -18.93 8.31
CA VAL A 185 -18.08 -18.62 9.27
C VAL A 185 -18.18 -17.21 9.85
N ILE A 186 -19.12 -16.39 9.35
CA ILE A 186 -19.33 -15.01 9.82
C ILE A 186 -19.67 -14.93 11.31
N LYS A 187 -20.22 -16.01 11.88
CA LYS A 187 -20.46 -16.14 13.33
C LYS A 187 -19.22 -15.80 14.17
N HIS A 188 -18.02 -16.08 13.67
CA HIS A 188 -16.76 -15.80 14.36
C HIS A 188 -16.44 -14.30 14.38
N LEU A 189 -16.81 -13.57 13.32
CA LEU A 189 -16.70 -12.11 13.28
C LEU A 189 -17.76 -11.47 14.17
N LYS A 190 -19.01 -11.94 14.07
CA LYS A 190 -20.11 -11.42 14.87
C LYS A 190 -19.81 -11.51 16.36
N ALA A 191 -19.28 -12.65 16.84
CA ALA A 191 -18.91 -12.81 18.23
C ALA A 191 -17.85 -11.80 18.71
N ALA A 192 -16.92 -11.39 17.83
CA ALA A 192 -15.94 -10.36 18.15
C ALA A 192 -16.56 -8.95 18.14
N TYR A 193 -17.41 -8.67 17.15
CA TYR A 193 -18.16 -7.42 17.05
C TYR A 193 -19.07 -7.20 18.27
N ASP A 194 -19.81 -8.23 18.69
CA ASP A 194 -20.70 -8.17 19.86
C ASP A 194 -19.92 -7.87 21.16
N LEU A 195 -18.63 -8.24 21.24
CA LEU A 195 -17.79 -8.08 22.43
C LEU A 195 -16.98 -6.76 22.44
N GLN A 196 -16.41 -6.37 21.29
CA GLN A 196 -15.47 -5.25 21.18
C GLN A 196 -16.01 -4.08 20.36
N GLY A 197 -17.25 -4.20 19.84
CA GLY A 197 -17.85 -3.23 18.95
C GLY A 197 -17.13 -3.17 17.59
N PRO A 198 -17.30 -2.07 16.83
CA PRO A 198 -16.72 -1.96 15.50
C PRO A 198 -15.19 -1.97 15.52
N ASN A 199 -14.52 -1.58 16.61
CA ASN A 199 -13.05 -1.43 16.62
C ASN A 199 -12.24 -2.74 16.61
N PHE A 200 -12.89 -3.91 16.64
CA PHE A 200 -12.20 -5.20 16.64
C PHE A 200 -11.22 -5.38 15.46
N TYR A 201 -11.51 -4.76 14.30
CA TYR A 201 -10.67 -4.86 13.10
C TYR A 201 -9.34 -4.11 13.19
N GLN A 202 -9.16 -3.24 14.18
CA GLN A 202 -7.89 -2.54 14.42
C GLN A 202 -6.96 -3.37 15.32
N ASN A 203 -7.50 -4.39 16.00
CA ASN A 203 -6.76 -5.20 16.94
C ASN A 203 -6.18 -6.45 16.26
N PHE A 204 -4.88 -6.43 16.00
CA PHE A 204 -4.14 -7.55 15.42
C PHE A 204 -4.39 -8.89 16.14
N ASN A 205 -4.34 -8.91 17.48
CA ASN A 205 -4.49 -10.15 18.24
C ASN A 205 -5.90 -10.74 18.10
N GLU A 206 -6.91 -9.87 18.06
CA GLU A 206 -8.29 -10.28 17.87
C GLU A 206 -8.52 -10.83 16.46
N LEU A 207 -7.99 -10.15 15.43
CA LEU A 207 -8.04 -10.65 14.06
C LEU A 207 -7.32 -11.99 13.91
N TRP A 208 -6.15 -12.16 14.52
CA TRP A 208 -5.44 -13.43 14.51
C TRP A 208 -6.28 -14.54 15.16
N ARG A 209 -6.91 -14.26 16.32
CA ARG A 209 -7.82 -15.17 17.00
C ARG A 209 -9.00 -15.58 16.10
N ILE A 210 -9.63 -14.61 15.42
CA ILE A 210 -10.73 -14.85 14.48
C ILE A 210 -10.26 -15.71 13.31
N PHE A 211 -9.11 -15.39 12.71
CA PHE A 211 -8.53 -16.16 11.61
C PHE A 211 -8.32 -17.63 12.00
N ILE A 212 -7.73 -17.89 13.17
CA ILE A 212 -7.54 -19.25 13.69
C ILE A 212 -8.88 -19.95 13.96
N ALA A 213 -9.87 -19.25 14.51
CA ALA A 213 -11.20 -19.82 14.76
C ALA A 213 -11.91 -20.22 13.45
N ILE A 214 -11.78 -19.40 12.40
CA ILE A 214 -12.28 -19.73 11.05
C ILE A 214 -11.51 -20.91 10.47
N ALA A 215 -10.18 -20.89 10.54
CA ALA A 215 -9.33 -21.93 9.98
C ALA A 215 -9.48 -23.30 10.66
N SER A 216 -9.89 -23.31 11.93
CA SER A 216 -10.17 -24.52 12.70
C SER A 216 -11.60 -25.04 12.50
N ASP A 217 -12.47 -24.28 11.85
CA ASP A 217 -13.84 -24.72 11.55
C ASP A 217 -13.81 -25.81 10.48
N LYS A 218 -14.28 -27.02 10.84
CA LYS A 218 -14.29 -28.20 9.96
C LYS A 218 -15.02 -27.95 8.64
N ARG A 219 -15.94 -26.99 8.62
CA ARG A 219 -16.69 -26.58 7.42
C ARG A 219 -15.87 -25.71 6.47
N VAL A 220 -14.64 -25.32 6.79
CA VAL A 220 -13.71 -24.59 5.89
C VAL A 220 -12.73 -25.54 5.23
N GLY A 221 -12.26 -26.55 5.96
CA GLY A 221 -11.22 -27.47 5.49
C GLY A 221 -9.87 -26.75 5.27
N PRO A 222 -8.90 -27.42 4.61
CA PRO A 222 -7.60 -26.82 4.32
C PRO A 222 -7.66 -25.46 3.61
N ILE A 223 -6.79 -24.52 4.00
CA ILE A 223 -6.69 -23.17 3.44
C ILE A 223 -5.30 -22.99 2.84
N ASN A 224 -5.23 -22.45 1.62
CA ASN A 224 -3.99 -21.97 1.01
C ASN A 224 -3.95 -20.45 1.11
N VAL A 225 -2.83 -19.89 1.55
CA VAL A 225 -2.61 -18.46 1.74
C VAL A 225 -1.35 -18.05 0.98
N ILE A 226 -1.45 -17.04 0.12
CA ILE A 226 -0.31 -16.41 -0.56
C ILE A 226 -0.17 -14.98 0.00
N VAL A 227 1.01 -14.62 0.51
CA VAL A 227 1.36 -13.24 0.88
C VAL A 227 2.59 -12.83 0.09
N ASP A 228 2.40 -11.96 -0.89
CA ASP A 228 3.51 -11.44 -1.70
C ASP A 228 4.15 -10.21 -1.05
N ALA A 229 5.47 -10.09 -1.21
CA ALA A 229 6.30 -8.96 -0.82
C ALA A 229 6.14 -8.54 0.66
N ILE A 230 6.13 -9.50 1.60
CA ILE A 230 5.88 -9.20 3.01
C ILE A 230 6.90 -8.24 3.64
N ASP A 231 8.07 -8.05 3.02
CA ASP A 231 9.05 -7.04 3.43
C ASP A 231 8.61 -5.59 3.15
N GLU A 232 7.59 -5.37 2.33
CA GLU A 232 6.93 -4.07 2.12
C GLU A 232 5.87 -3.76 3.19
N CYS A 233 5.62 -4.70 4.11
CA CYS A 233 4.79 -4.48 5.28
C CYS A 233 5.57 -3.75 6.38
N GLU A 234 4.90 -2.81 7.03
CA GLU A 234 5.35 -2.06 8.21
C GLU A 234 5.89 -2.99 9.29
N GLU A 235 7.06 -2.65 9.82
CA GLU A 235 7.88 -3.57 10.60
C GLU A 235 7.17 -4.12 11.84
N ALA A 236 6.52 -3.26 12.62
CA ALA A 236 5.91 -3.65 13.89
C ALA A 236 4.81 -4.70 13.70
N THR A 237 3.90 -4.49 12.73
CA THR A 237 2.82 -5.43 12.43
C THR A 237 3.31 -6.66 11.66
N ARG A 238 4.30 -6.51 10.77
CA ARG A 238 4.98 -7.61 10.06
C ARG A 238 5.61 -8.61 11.02
N VAL A 239 6.38 -8.16 11.99
CA VAL A 239 7.05 -9.02 12.99
C VAL A 239 6.00 -9.83 13.76
N ARG A 240 4.91 -9.19 14.18
CA ARG A 240 3.81 -9.87 14.90
C ARG A 240 3.15 -10.95 14.04
N LEU A 241 2.90 -10.66 12.77
CA LEU A 241 2.32 -11.61 11.82
C LEU A 241 3.22 -12.83 11.60
N LEU A 242 4.49 -12.59 11.26
CA LEU A 242 5.46 -13.66 11.03
C LEU A 242 5.60 -14.56 12.27
N GLN A 243 5.80 -13.97 13.45
CA GLN A 243 5.88 -14.74 14.70
C GLN A 243 4.62 -15.58 14.95
N SER A 244 3.44 -15.06 14.63
CA SER A 244 2.19 -15.78 14.82
C SER A 244 2.06 -16.97 13.86
N ILE A 245 2.46 -16.80 12.59
CA ILE A 245 2.51 -17.87 11.59
C ILE A 245 3.51 -18.95 12.01
N ILE A 246 4.72 -18.57 12.39
CA ILE A 246 5.78 -19.50 12.83
C ILE A 246 5.30 -20.34 14.02
N ARG A 247 4.75 -19.68 15.06
CA ARG A 247 4.19 -20.39 16.23
C ARG A 247 3.06 -21.36 15.85
N LEU A 248 2.28 -21.06 14.82
CA LEU A 248 1.22 -21.95 14.35
C LEU A 248 1.79 -23.18 13.64
N VAL A 249 2.80 -22.99 12.81
CA VAL A 249 3.54 -24.08 12.15
C VAL A 249 4.16 -25.00 13.21
N ASP A 250 4.92 -24.46 14.17
CA ASP A 250 5.59 -25.25 15.21
C ASP A 250 4.60 -26.08 16.04
N LYS A 251 3.45 -25.50 16.41
CA LYS A 251 2.37 -26.19 17.13
C LYS A 251 1.79 -27.35 16.33
N SER A 252 1.59 -27.15 15.02
CA SER A 252 1.07 -28.17 14.10
C SER A 252 2.03 -29.35 13.92
N HIS A 253 3.35 -29.12 13.98
CA HIS A 253 4.34 -30.19 13.92
C HIS A 253 4.50 -30.93 15.26
N SER A 254 4.44 -30.22 16.38
CA SER A 254 4.66 -30.77 17.73
C SER A 254 3.46 -31.52 18.31
N ALA A 255 2.24 -31.16 17.91
CA ALA A 255 1.02 -31.79 18.42
C ALA A 255 0.50 -32.90 17.50
N VAL A 256 -0.10 -33.93 18.12
CA VAL A 256 -0.89 -34.98 17.44
C VAL A 256 -2.37 -34.55 17.30
N ASP A 257 -2.72 -33.34 17.71
CA ASP A 257 -4.11 -32.87 17.79
C ASP A 257 -4.73 -32.69 16.40
N ILE A 258 -5.83 -33.43 16.17
CA ILE A 258 -6.60 -33.46 14.93
C ILE A 258 -7.38 -32.14 14.72
N ASN A 259 -7.54 -31.32 15.77
CA ASN A 259 -8.30 -30.07 15.74
C ASN A 259 -7.50 -28.83 15.34
N LEU A 260 -6.19 -28.95 15.12
CA LEU A 260 -5.40 -27.82 14.64
C LEU A 260 -5.79 -27.42 13.22
N PRO A 261 -5.79 -26.11 12.91
CA PRO A 261 -6.12 -25.63 11.57
C PRO A 261 -5.11 -26.18 10.56
N ARG A 262 -5.55 -26.36 9.32
CA ARG A 262 -4.72 -26.80 8.19
C ARG A 262 -4.53 -25.64 7.23
N VAL A 263 -3.50 -24.85 7.46
CA VAL A 263 -3.20 -23.66 6.66
C VAL A 263 -1.83 -23.80 6.00
N LYS A 264 -1.79 -23.63 4.69
CA LYS A 264 -0.54 -23.59 3.94
C LYS A 264 -0.22 -22.15 3.57
N PHE A 265 0.84 -21.62 4.16
CA PHE A 265 1.33 -20.29 3.85
C PHE A 265 2.41 -20.39 2.77
N LEU A 266 2.28 -19.54 1.77
CA LEU A 266 3.33 -19.18 0.83
C LEU A 266 3.59 -17.69 1.02
N ILE A 267 4.82 -17.35 1.40
CA ILE A 267 5.21 -15.95 1.64
C ILE A 267 6.38 -15.64 0.72
N THR A 268 6.38 -14.46 0.10
CA THR A 268 7.55 -13.97 -0.64
C THR A 268 8.20 -12.79 0.07
N SER A 269 9.53 -12.70 0.02
CA SER A 269 10.25 -11.51 0.49
C SER A 269 11.61 -11.31 -0.17
N ARG A 270 12.28 -10.19 0.15
CA ARG A 270 13.72 -10.04 -0.09
C ARG A 270 14.58 -10.84 0.92
N PRO A 271 15.85 -11.18 0.57
CA PRO A 271 16.73 -12.00 1.42
C PRO A 271 17.08 -11.40 2.78
N GLN A 272 17.07 -10.07 2.92
CA GLN A 272 17.36 -9.38 4.17
C GLN A 272 16.38 -9.82 5.26
N LEU A 273 15.09 -9.91 4.92
CA LEU A 273 14.06 -10.31 5.88
C LEU A 273 14.17 -11.79 6.23
N SER A 274 14.26 -12.68 5.23
CA SER A 274 14.31 -14.13 5.48
C SER A 274 15.51 -14.56 6.33
N ARG A 275 16.66 -13.88 6.20
CA ARG A 275 17.86 -14.11 7.04
C ARG A 275 17.66 -13.77 8.51
N LEU A 276 16.77 -12.82 8.85
CA LEU A 276 16.48 -12.44 10.23
C LEU A 276 15.61 -13.47 10.97
N TYR A 277 14.99 -14.39 10.23
CA TYR A 277 14.18 -15.48 10.78
C TYR A 277 14.87 -16.80 10.46
N PRO A 278 15.89 -17.21 11.26
CA PRO A 278 16.48 -18.54 11.16
C PRO A 278 15.45 -19.57 11.64
N LEU A 279 14.61 -20.00 10.72
CA LEU A 279 13.51 -20.89 11.01
C LEU A 279 13.99 -22.32 10.85
N HIS A 280 14.20 -22.99 11.98
CA HIS A 280 14.62 -24.39 12.04
C HIS A 280 13.68 -25.37 11.30
N GLN A 281 12.49 -24.94 10.87
CA GLN A 281 11.43 -25.79 10.32
C GLN A 281 10.72 -25.23 9.07
N THR A 282 11.22 -24.16 8.42
CA THR A 282 10.63 -23.68 7.16
C THR A 282 11.37 -24.21 5.94
N ASN A 283 10.60 -24.55 4.91
CA ASN A 283 11.12 -24.69 3.55
C ASN A 283 11.41 -23.26 3.03
N LEU A 284 12.63 -22.77 3.27
CA LEU A 284 13.12 -21.54 2.64
C LEU A 284 13.59 -21.87 1.24
N LEU A 285 12.82 -21.46 0.25
CA LEU A 285 13.19 -21.49 -1.16
C LEU A 285 13.83 -20.16 -1.49
N MET A 286 15.15 -20.16 -1.67
CA MET A 286 15.81 -19.05 -2.34
C MET A 286 15.50 -19.19 -3.82
N ILE A 287 15.04 -18.10 -4.46
CA ILE A 287 15.09 -17.96 -5.91
C ILE A 287 16.58 -17.92 -6.24
N ASP A 288 17.11 -19.12 -6.47
CA ASP A 288 18.54 -19.38 -6.49
C ASP A 288 19.15 -18.79 -7.77
N PRO A 289 20.25 -18.04 -7.67
CA PRO A 289 21.09 -17.72 -8.82
C PRO A 289 21.65 -18.95 -9.57
N SER A 290 21.55 -20.19 -9.10
CA SER A 290 22.28 -21.32 -9.71
C SER A 290 21.58 -22.15 -10.80
N GLY A 291 20.36 -21.82 -11.27
CA GLY A 291 19.94 -22.33 -12.60
C GLY A 291 18.47 -22.39 -13.02
N SER A 292 17.47 -22.41 -12.13
CA SER A 292 16.06 -22.61 -12.57
C SER A 292 15.40 -21.38 -13.18
N VAL A 293 15.94 -20.19 -12.94
CA VAL A 293 15.41 -18.90 -13.44
C VAL A 293 16.05 -18.49 -14.77
N ASP A 294 17.14 -19.14 -15.16
CA ASP A 294 17.92 -18.77 -16.35
C ASP A 294 17.14 -18.96 -17.64
N ASP A 295 16.37 -20.05 -17.73
CA ASP A 295 15.52 -20.33 -18.88
C ASP A 295 14.36 -19.32 -18.96
N ASP A 296 13.75 -18.98 -17.81
CA ASP A 296 12.71 -17.95 -17.73
C ASP A 296 13.25 -16.59 -18.21
N LEU A 297 14.45 -16.21 -17.76
CA LEU A 297 15.10 -14.97 -18.18
C LEU A 297 15.35 -14.93 -19.69
N ARG A 298 15.84 -16.05 -20.27
CA ARG A 298 16.03 -16.17 -21.71
C ARG A 298 14.72 -16.06 -22.48
N LEU A 299 13.66 -16.66 -21.98
CA LEU A 299 12.32 -16.53 -22.58
C LEU A 299 11.83 -15.09 -22.54
N VAL A 300 11.99 -14.39 -21.42
CA VAL A 300 11.63 -12.97 -21.30
C VAL A 300 12.44 -12.10 -22.25
N ILE A 301 13.77 -12.28 -22.29
CA ILE A 301 14.64 -11.53 -23.21
C ILE A 301 14.21 -11.75 -24.66
N ARG A 302 13.96 -13.00 -25.08
CA ARG A 302 13.50 -13.32 -26.44
C ARG A 302 12.16 -12.70 -26.77
N ALA A 303 11.18 -12.85 -25.89
CA ALA A 303 9.84 -12.31 -26.09
C ALA A 303 9.88 -10.77 -26.25
N ARG A 304 10.74 -10.09 -25.50
CA ARG A 304 10.89 -8.64 -25.57
C ARG A 304 11.72 -8.18 -26.79
N ILE A 305 12.78 -8.89 -27.14
CA ILE A 305 13.58 -8.61 -28.34
C ILE A 305 12.75 -8.80 -29.61
N ALA A 306 11.77 -9.71 -29.63
CA ALA A 306 10.90 -9.92 -30.79
C ALA A 306 10.26 -8.60 -31.28
N GLY A 307 9.81 -7.73 -30.37
CA GLY A 307 9.28 -6.41 -30.73
C GLY A 307 10.31 -5.47 -31.37
N ILE A 308 11.58 -5.55 -30.94
CA ILE A 308 12.68 -4.80 -31.56
C ILE A 308 12.93 -5.36 -32.97
N VAL A 309 13.00 -6.67 -33.12
CA VAL A 309 13.24 -7.36 -34.40
C VAL A 309 12.15 -7.02 -35.41
N ASP A 310 10.88 -7.07 -35.00
CA ASP A 310 9.73 -6.77 -35.85
C ASP A 310 9.77 -5.33 -36.36
N ARG A 311 10.23 -4.39 -35.52
CA ARG A 311 10.30 -2.97 -35.86
C ARG A 311 11.54 -2.62 -36.69
N THR A 312 12.69 -3.22 -36.42
CA THR A 312 13.96 -2.83 -37.04
C THR A 312 14.40 -3.76 -38.17
N HIS A 313 13.76 -4.93 -38.32
CA HIS A 313 14.13 -5.98 -39.27
C HIS A 313 15.62 -6.35 -39.20
N CYS A 314 16.18 -6.41 -37.99
CA CYS A 314 17.60 -6.71 -37.82
C CYS A 314 17.93 -8.14 -38.27
N LYS A 315 19.18 -8.36 -38.70
CA LYS A 315 19.62 -9.68 -39.15
C LYS A 315 19.61 -10.71 -38.01
N PRO A 316 19.41 -12.02 -38.29
CA PRO A 316 19.42 -13.06 -37.26
C PRO A 316 20.69 -13.10 -36.41
N GLU A 317 21.85 -12.77 -36.99
CA GLU A 317 23.12 -12.71 -36.27
C GLU A 317 23.14 -11.57 -35.23
N ALA A 318 22.56 -10.41 -35.59
CA ALA A 318 22.45 -9.25 -34.71
C ALA A 318 21.47 -9.52 -33.56
N GLN A 319 20.34 -10.18 -33.85
CA GLN A 319 19.40 -10.66 -32.82
C GLN A 319 20.09 -11.63 -31.86
N SER A 320 20.78 -12.65 -32.38
CA SER A 320 21.47 -13.63 -31.54
C SER A 320 22.56 -13.00 -30.68
N TYR A 321 23.25 -11.98 -31.20
CA TYR A 321 24.24 -11.23 -30.42
C TYR A 321 23.57 -10.49 -29.27
N LEU A 322 22.49 -9.74 -29.55
CA LEU A 322 21.76 -8.97 -28.56
C LEU A 322 21.17 -9.86 -27.45
N GLU A 323 20.56 -10.99 -27.80
CA GLU A 323 20.04 -11.98 -26.84
C GLU A 323 21.15 -12.46 -25.88
N LYS A 324 22.32 -12.82 -26.42
CA LYS A 324 23.47 -13.28 -25.62
C LYS A 324 24.01 -12.19 -24.72
N ALA A 325 24.13 -10.97 -25.25
CA ALA A 325 24.65 -9.82 -24.53
C ALA A 325 23.75 -9.45 -23.34
N LEU A 326 22.44 -9.29 -23.58
CA LEU A 326 21.48 -8.97 -22.52
C LEU A 326 21.44 -10.07 -21.46
N TYR A 327 21.44 -11.34 -21.87
CA TYR A 327 21.47 -12.44 -20.91
C TYR A 327 22.75 -12.42 -20.06
N SER A 328 23.91 -12.14 -20.67
CA SER A 328 25.19 -12.09 -19.94
C SER A 328 25.29 -10.93 -18.95
N LYS A 329 24.69 -9.77 -19.27
CA LYS A 329 24.75 -8.55 -18.46
C LYS A 329 23.61 -8.39 -17.47
N ALA A 330 22.47 -9.04 -17.68
CA ALA A 330 21.29 -8.84 -16.84
C ALA A 330 21.48 -9.24 -15.38
N ASP A 331 22.51 -10.04 -15.09
CA ASP A 331 22.74 -10.68 -13.78
C ASP A 331 21.44 -11.20 -13.16
N ARG A 332 20.60 -11.81 -14.02
CA ARG A 332 19.30 -12.42 -13.66
C ARG A 332 18.27 -11.47 -13.03
N THR A 333 18.42 -10.17 -13.28
CA THR A 333 17.48 -9.14 -12.85
C THR A 333 16.52 -8.83 -14.00
N PHE A 334 15.29 -9.35 -13.94
CA PHE A 334 14.26 -9.06 -14.95
C PHE A 334 13.99 -7.55 -15.07
N LEU A 335 14.02 -6.84 -13.94
CA LEU A 335 13.88 -5.38 -13.93
C LEU A 335 14.97 -4.67 -14.74
N TRP A 336 16.22 -5.11 -14.63
CA TRP A 336 17.32 -4.57 -15.44
C TRP A 336 17.06 -4.79 -16.92
N VAL A 337 16.60 -5.99 -17.30
CA VAL A 337 16.23 -6.30 -18.68
C VAL A 337 15.15 -5.35 -19.17
N THR A 338 14.07 -5.16 -18.42
CA THR A 338 12.99 -4.21 -18.75
C THR A 338 13.53 -2.79 -18.94
N LEU A 339 14.37 -2.31 -18.03
CA LEU A 339 14.94 -0.96 -18.09
C LEU A 339 15.88 -0.78 -19.30
N VAL A 340 16.77 -1.73 -19.54
CA VAL A 340 17.71 -1.69 -20.66
C VAL A 340 17.01 -1.81 -22.01
N LEU A 341 15.95 -2.62 -22.10
CA LEU A 341 15.15 -2.71 -23.31
C LEU A 341 14.52 -1.36 -23.68
N HIS A 342 14.13 -0.53 -22.70
CA HIS A 342 13.67 0.84 -23.00
C HIS A 342 14.76 1.70 -23.67
N LEU A 343 16.05 1.49 -23.35
CA LEU A 343 17.16 2.17 -24.04
C LEU A 343 17.27 1.72 -25.49
N LEU A 344 17.11 0.41 -25.73
CA LEU A 344 17.18 -0.18 -27.06
C LEU A 344 15.95 0.19 -27.91
N GLU A 345 14.78 0.30 -27.30
CA GLU A 345 13.54 0.66 -27.96
C GLU A 345 13.57 2.09 -28.54
N LYS A 346 14.41 2.99 -28.03
CA LYS A 346 14.57 4.34 -28.60
C LYS A 346 15.54 4.40 -29.79
N SER A 347 16.30 3.34 -30.06
CA SER A 347 17.23 3.28 -31.18
C SER A 347 16.56 2.73 -32.45
N TYR A 348 16.73 3.45 -33.56
CA TYR A 348 16.43 2.94 -34.92
C TYR A 348 17.62 2.24 -35.57
N LEU A 349 18.81 2.38 -34.97
CA LEU A 349 20.02 1.71 -35.43
C LEU A 349 19.99 0.26 -34.95
N ALA A 350 20.10 -0.67 -35.89
CA ALA A 350 19.89 -2.09 -35.66
C ALA A 350 20.82 -3.01 -36.47
N SER A 351 21.93 -2.45 -36.98
CA SER A 351 23.00 -3.31 -37.48
C SER A 351 23.70 -3.99 -36.30
N GLN A 352 24.39 -5.10 -36.57
CA GLN A 352 25.17 -5.78 -35.53
C GLN A 352 26.18 -4.85 -34.86
N LYS A 353 26.84 -3.95 -35.61
CA LYS A 353 27.78 -2.97 -35.06
C LYS A 353 27.11 -1.94 -34.16
N ASP A 354 25.88 -1.56 -34.49
CA ASP A 354 25.11 -0.63 -33.66
C ASP A 354 24.73 -1.29 -32.34
N PHE A 355 24.27 -2.55 -32.38
CA PHE A 355 24.01 -3.30 -31.16
C PHE A 355 25.26 -3.58 -30.35
N GLU A 356 26.40 -3.90 -30.98
CA GLU A 356 27.70 -4.01 -30.29
C GLU A 356 28.02 -2.73 -29.52
N ARG A 357 27.93 -1.56 -30.19
CA ARG A 357 28.17 -0.27 -29.53
C ARG A 357 27.19 0.01 -28.39
N ILE A 358 25.89 -0.22 -28.61
CA ILE A 358 24.87 0.04 -27.57
C ILE A 358 25.09 -0.91 -26.39
N VAL A 359 25.34 -2.19 -26.67
CA VAL A 359 25.63 -3.22 -25.65
C VAL A 359 26.85 -2.83 -24.84
N ASP A 360 27.94 -2.38 -25.45
CA ASP A 360 29.16 -1.99 -24.73
C ASP A 360 28.90 -0.84 -23.75
N GLU A 361 28.02 0.09 -24.12
CA GLU A 361 27.60 1.21 -23.26
C GLU A 361 26.62 0.78 -22.15
N LEU A 362 26.01 -0.42 -22.21
CA LEU A 362 25.00 -0.84 -21.25
C LEU A 362 25.56 -0.93 -19.82
N PRO A 363 24.81 -0.39 -18.84
CA PRO A 363 25.16 -0.46 -17.42
C PRO A 363 25.23 -1.92 -16.96
N GLN A 364 26.16 -2.25 -16.07
CA GLN A 364 26.39 -3.64 -15.65
C GLN A 364 25.37 -4.14 -14.63
N ASP A 365 24.81 -3.24 -13.82
CA ASP A 365 23.86 -3.59 -12.77
C ASP A 365 22.72 -2.56 -12.69
N LEU A 366 21.79 -2.81 -11.77
CA LEU A 366 20.61 -1.97 -11.59
C LEU A 366 20.96 -0.55 -11.09
N THR A 367 21.99 -0.40 -10.25
CA THR A 367 22.45 0.89 -9.72
C THR A 367 23.01 1.75 -10.85
N ALA A 368 23.96 1.22 -11.61
CA ALA A 368 24.52 1.88 -12.79
C ALA A 368 23.45 2.20 -13.84
N THR A 369 22.39 1.38 -13.89
CA THR A 369 21.24 1.64 -14.77
C THR A 369 20.47 2.88 -14.33
N TYR A 370 20.17 3.02 -13.04
CA TYR A 370 19.53 4.23 -12.50
C TYR A 370 20.40 5.47 -12.72
N GLU A 371 21.70 5.38 -12.40
CA GLU A 371 22.64 6.48 -12.63
C GLU A 371 22.67 6.92 -14.09
N ARG A 372 22.70 5.97 -15.03
CA ARG A 372 22.68 6.27 -16.47
C ARG A 372 21.41 7.02 -16.89
N PHE A 373 20.24 6.62 -16.38
CA PHE A 373 19.01 7.33 -16.70
C PHE A 373 18.98 8.74 -16.11
N LEU A 374 19.41 8.92 -14.86
CA LEU A 374 19.50 10.23 -14.23
C LEU A 374 20.51 11.15 -14.94
N GLN A 375 21.67 10.62 -15.34
CA GLN A 375 22.67 11.35 -16.14
C GLN A 375 22.16 11.73 -17.54
N GLY A 376 21.24 10.93 -18.09
CA GLY A 376 20.61 11.18 -19.39
C GLY A 376 19.61 12.33 -19.38
N ILE A 377 19.21 12.83 -18.20
CA ILE A 377 18.26 13.95 -18.08
C ILE A 377 18.96 15.25 -18.52
N PRO A 378 18.45 15.95 -19.55
CA PRO A 378 19.04 17.18 -20.05
C PRO A 378 19.14 18.24 -18.94
N ALA A 379 20.24 19.00 -18.91
CA ALA A 379 20.50 20.01 -17.87
C ALA A 379 19.32 20.97 -17.61
N LYS A 380 18.61 21.37 -18.66
CA LYS A 380 17.42 22.24 -18.60
C LYS A 380 16.20 21.60 -17.88
N ASP A 381 16.15 20.28 -17.82
CA ASP A 381 15.02 19.51 -17.27
C ASP A 381 15.37 18.90 -15.90
N GLN A 382 16.60 19.06 -15.42
CA GLN A 382 17.08 18.41 -14.18
C GLN A 382 16.36 18.91 -12.92
N GLU A 383 16.13 20.22 -12.81
CA GLU A 383 15.41 20.79 -11.67
C GLU A 383 13.96 20.28 -11.61
N TYR A 384 13.31 20.27 -12.76
CA TYR A 384 11.96 19.74 -12.91
C TYR A 384 11.89 18.24 -12.56
N ALA A 385 12.79 17.43 -13.11
CA ALA A 385 12.87 16.01 -12.80
C ALA A 385 13.19 15.75 -11.33
N SER A 386 14.07 16.55 -10.72
CA SER A 386 14.36 16.48 -9.28
C SER A 386 13.10 16.72 -8.46
N ARG A 387 12.34 17.78 -8.78
CA ARG A 387 11.09 18.13 -8.09
C ARG A 387 10.05 17.01 -8.22
N LEU A 388 9.88 16.43 -9.41
CA LEU A 388 9.02 15.25 -9.61
C LEU A 388 9.46 14.07 -8.73
N LEU A 389 10.75 13.73 -8.69
CA LEU A 389 11.25 12.62 -7.88
C LEU A 389 11.04 12.86 -6.38
N HIS A 390 11.23 14.09 -5.90
CA HIS A 390 10.94 14.42 -4.50
C HIS A 390 9.46 14.23 -4.16
N PHE A 391 8.55 14.67 -5.03
CA PHE A 391 7.12 14.44 -4.84
C PHE A 391 6.76 12.95 -4.86
N ILE A 392 7.25 12.19 -5.83
CA ILE A 392 6.93 10.76 -5.97
C ILE A 392 7.50 9.93 -4.80
N VAL A 393 8.74 10.23 -4.36
CA VAL A 393 9.40 9.50 -3.27
C VAL A 393 8.85 9.90 -1.90
N GLY A 394 8.54 11.18 -1.72
CA GLY A 394 8.09 11.75 -0.45
C GLY A 394 6.60 11.54 -0.17
N SER A 395 5.78 11.26 -1.18
CA SER A 395 4.33 11.19 -1.00
C SER A 395 3.90 10.00 -0.15
N SER A 396 2.86 10.20 0.68
CA SER A 396 2.34 9.15 1.58
C SER A 396 1.60 8.03 0.83
N ARG A 397 1.20 8.30 -0.41
CA ARG A 397 0.64 7.34 -1.38
C ARG A 397 1.01 7.75 -2.81
N PRO A 398 0.84 6.88 -3.83
CA PRO A 398 0.95 7.26 -5.22
C PRO A 398 0.08 8.47 -5.52
N LEU A 399 0.69 9.48 -6.15
CA LEU A 399 0.01 10.67 -6.61
C LEU A 399 -0.69 10.37 -7.93
N THR A 400 -1.88 10.92 -8.11
CA THR A 400 -2.54 10.92 -9.42
C THR A 400 -1.85 11.89 -10.37
N LEU A 401 -2.07 11.72 -11.68
CA LEU A 401 -1.62 12.66 -12.71
C LEU A 401 -2.14 14.08 -12.45
N GLU A 402 -3.39 14.20 -12.02
CA GLU A 402 -4.01 15.49 -11.73
C GLU A 402 -3.43 16.15 -10.48
N GLU A 403 -3.13 15.37 -9.44
CA GLU A 403 -2.43 15.86 -8.24
C GLU A 403 -1.01 16.33 -8.57
N MET A 404 -0.28 15.56 -9.37
CA MET A 404 1.06 15.97 -9.82
C MET A 404 1.02 17.23 -10.68
N ARG A 405 -0.01 17.36 -11.55
CA ARG A 405 -0.21 18.55 -12.38
C ARG A 405 -0.37 19.82 -11.52
N VAL A 406 -1.10 19.71 -10.41
CA VAL A 406 -1.24 20.79 -9.42
C VAL A 406 0.10 21.06 -8.72
N LEU A 407 0.73 20.04 -8.15
CA LEU A 407 1.96 20.17 -7.35
C LEU A 407 3.11 20.88 -8.09
N VAL A 408 3.24 20.56 -9.37
CA VAL A 408 4.29 21.13 -10.22
C VAL A 408 3.99 22.58 -10.60
N ALA A 409 2.71 22.96 -10.72
CA ALA A 409 2.28 24.31 -11.10
C ALA A 409 2.15 25.28 -9.91
N LEU A 410 2.18 24.79 -8.68
CA LEU A 410 1.85 25.57 -7.47
C LEU A 410 2.87 26.64 -7.07
N ASP A 411 3.89 26.91 -7.90
CA ASP A 411 4.95 27.84 -7.58
C ASP A 411 4.43 29.28 -7.41
N GLU A 412 4.41 29.79 -6.18
CA GLU A 412 3.97 31.13 -5.77
C GLU A 412 2.53 31.54 -6.17
N GLN A 413 1.66 30.58 -6.50
CA GLN A 413 0.29 30.85 -6.92
C GLN A 413 -0.65 31.14 -5.74
N THR A 414 -1.52 32.15 -5.87
CA THR A 414 -2.51 32.49 -4.82
C THR A 414 -3.95 32.14 -5.18
N THR A 415 -4.24 31.81 -6.44
CA THR A 415 -5.60 31.46 -6.91
C THR A 415 -5.59 30.21 -7.79
N LEU A 416 -6.72 29.50 -7.85
CA LEU A 416 -6.94 28.35 -8.74
C LEU A 416 -6.86 28.75 -10.22
N ALA A 417 -7.34 29.94 -10.58
CA ALA A 417 -7.27 30.43 -11.95
C ALA A 417 -5.83 30.70 -12.41
N ALA A 418 -4.98 31.24 -11.53
CA ALA A 418 -3.57 31.46 -11.84
C ALA A 418 -2.83 30.11 -11.95
N LEU A 419 -3.09 29.20 -11.01
CA LEU A 419 -2.57 27.83 -11.03
C LEU A 419 -2.91 27.10 -12.34
N GLU A 420 -4.15 27.19 -12.82
CA GLU A 420 -4.60 26.52 -14.04
C GLU A 420 -3.87 27.01 -15.30
N ASN A 421 -3.40 28.26 -15.34
CA ASN A 421 -2.61 28.77 -16.46
C ASN A 421 -1.22 28.12 -16.55
N ASP A 422 -0.65 27.69 -15.43
CA ASP A 422 0.69 27.10 -15.34
C ASP A 422 0.66 25.55 -15.33
N MET A 423 -0.53 24.96 -15.23
CA MET A 423 -0.73 23.51 -15.30
C MET A 423 -0.34 22.96 -16.67
N GLN A 424 0.46 21.90 -16.67
CA GLN A 424 0.88 21.21 -17.89
C GLN A 424 -0.29 20.37 -18.46
N PRO A 425 -0.78 20.64 -19.68
CA PRO A 425 -1.93 19.92 -20.24
C PRO A 425 -1.62 18.44 -20.48
N ASN A 426 -0.37 18.11 -20.85
CA ASN A 426 0.09 16.76 -21.16
C ASN A 426 0.99 16.23 -20.03
N ILE A 427 0.50 16.25 -18.79
CA ILE A 427 1.32 15.92 -17.61
C ILE A 427 1.90 14.50 -17.68
N GLN A 428 1.19 13.54 -18.26
CA GLN A 428 1.67 12.18 -18.46
C GLN A 428 2.91 12.15 -19.36
N GLU A 429 2.84 12.72 -20.56
CA GLU A 429 3.95 12.78 -21.50
C GLU A 429 5.12 13.59 -20.97
N THR A 430 4.84 14.63 -20.17
CA THR A 430 5.88 15.44 -19.51
C THR A 430 6.64 14.61 -18.47
N ILE A 431 5.94 13.84 -17.63
CA ILE A 431 6.56 12.95 -16.64
C ILE A 431 7.36 11.83 -17.33
N GLU A 432 6.76 11.16 -18.32
CA GLU A 432 7.41 10.10 -19.10
C GLU A 432 8.59 10.63 -19.91
N GLY A 433 8.52 11.87 -20.40
CA GLY A 433 9.61 12.55 -21.10
C GLY A 433 10.78 12.89 -20.17
N ALA A 434 10.49 13.40 -18.97
CA ALA A 434 11.49 13.82 -17.99
C ALA A 434 12.16 12.66 -17.26
N LEU A 435 11.39 11.66 -16.82
CA LEU A 435 11.88 10.56 -15.99
C LEU A 435 12.05 9.24 -16.76
N GLY A 436 11.46 9.14 -17.95
CA GLY A 436 11.60 7.96 -18.80
C GLY A 436 11.17 6.67 -18.08
N PRO A 437 11.97 5.59 -18.16
CA PRO A 437 11.60 4.29 -17.62
C PRO A 437 11.78 4.18 -16.10
N LEU A 438 12.13 5.27 -15.41
CA LEU A 438 12.22 5.30 -13.95
C LEU A 438 10.84 5.31 -13.29
N VAL A 439 9.79 5.65 -14.04
CA VAL A 439 8.40 5.72 -13.58
C VAL A 439 7.48 4.84 -14.41
N ARG A 440 6.34 4.50 -13.83
CA ARG A 440 5.22 3.82 -14.48
C ARG A 440 3.94 4.53 -14.11
N ILE A 441 3.06 4.72 -15.08
CA ILE A 441 1.75 5.32 -14.86
C ILE A 441 0.70 4.22 -15.05
N TRP A 442 -0.11 3.99 -14.04
CA TRP A 442 -1.18 2.99 -14.07
C TRP A 442 -2.41 3.51 -13.36
N ASP A 443 -3.57 3.37 -14.00
CA ASP A 443 -4.86 3.87 -13.48
C ASP A 443 -4.78 5.34 -13.05
N SER A 444 -4.14 6.18 -13.87
CA SER A 444 -3.87 7.60 -13.60
C SER A 444 -3.05 7.90 -12.34
N HIS A 445 -2.38 6.90 -11.75
CA HIS A 445 -1.46 7.06 -10.62
C HIS A 445 -0.01 6.86 -11.08
N ILE A 446 0.89 7.61 -10.44
CA ILE A 446 2.32 7.64 -10.75
C ILE A 446 3.05 6.76 -9.74
N TYR A 447 3.79 5.79 -10.26
CA TYR A 447 4.62 4.86 -9.48
C TYR A 447 6.07 4.96 -9.94
N LEU A 448 6.99 4.72 -9.01
CA LEU A 448 8.35 4.36 -9.41
C LEU A 448 8.32 3.00 -10.11
N VAL A 449 9.25 2.77 -11.03
CA VAL A 449 9.36 1.49 -11.75
C VAL A 449 9.49 0.29 -10.81
N HIS A 450 10.12 0.50 -9.65
CA HIS A 450 10.28 -0.48 -8.58
C HIS A 450 10.74 0.20 -7.28
N LEU A 451 10.45 -0.43 -6.14
CA LEU A 451 10.86 0.03 -4.80
C LEU A 451 12.38 0.29 -4.66
N SER A 452 13.20 -0.54 -5.31
CA SER A 452 14.67 -0.37 -5.29
C SER A 452 15.15 0.98 -5.85
N LEU A 453 14.36 1.64 -6.71
CA LEU A 453 14.67 2.99 -7.17
C LEU A 453 14.49 4.01 -6.04
N LYS A 454 13.44 3.87 -5.23
CA LYS A 454 13.23 4.72 -4.05
C LYS A 454 14.42 4.62 -3.10
N GLU A 455 14.80 3.38 -2.77
CA GLU A 455 15.95 3.10 -1.90
C GLU A 455 17.25 3.66 -2.47
N PHE A 456 17.47 3.52 -3.79
CA PHE A 456 18.61 4.12 -4.46
C PHE A 456 18.63 5.65 -4.33
N LEU A 457 17.51 6.34 -4.57
CA LEU A 457 17.42 7.81 -4.49
C LEU A 457 17.61 8.33 -3.06
N LEU A 458 17.10 7.60 -2.05
CA LEU A 458 17.33 7.91 -0.64
C LEU A 458 18.80 7.74 -0.26
N ASN A 459 19.40 6.60 -0.61
CA ASN A 459 20.83 6.33 -0.34
C ASN A 459 21.76 7.28 -1.10
N LEU A 460 21.37 7.69 -2.30
CA LEU A 460 22.11 8.65 -3.11
C LEU A 460 22.24 10.00 -2.39
N SER A 461 21.22 10.41 -1.63
CA SER A 461 21.25 11.63 -0.82
C SER A 461 22.28 11.59 0.32
N GLU A 462 22.70 10.39 0.74
CA GLU A 462 23.71 10.20 1.79
C GLU A 462 25.14 10.14 1.24
N GLN A 463 25.32 10.29 -0.09
CA GLN A 463 26.59 10.18 -0.79
C GLN A 463 27.01 11.51 -1.42
N PRO A 464 27.49 12.49 -0.62
CA PRO A 464 27.80 13.83 -1.11
C PRO A 464 28.90 13.87 -2.18
N ASP A 465 29.75 12.84 -2.24
CA ASP A 465 30.80 12.72 -3.27
C ASP A 465 30.26 12.28 -4.64
N ASN A 466 29.02 11.75 -4.70
CA ASN A 466 28.39 11.37 -5.96
C ASN A 466 27.83 12.62 -6.66
N PRO A 467 28.21 12.92 -7.92
CA PRO A 467 27.75 14.11 -8.63
C PRO A 467 26.22 14.17 -8.82
N LEU A 468 25.54 13.03 -8.79
CA LEU A 468 24.08 12.96 -8.90
C LEU A 468 23.37 13.26 -7.57
N SER A 469 24.06 13.20 -6.44
CA SER A 469 23.47 13.42 -5.11
C SER A 469 22.84 14.80 -5.00
N ALA A 470 23.51 15.85 -5.48
CA ALA A 470 23.02 17.22 -5.36
C ALA A 470 21.72 17.47 -6.16
N CYS A 471 21.59 16.82 -7.33
CA CYS A 471 20.45 17.01 -8.22
C CYS A 471 19.31 16.04 -7.93
N PHE A 472 19.61 14.77 -7.65
CA PHE A 472 18.61 13.69 -7.63
C PHE A 472 18.59 12.88 -6.33
N GLY A 473 19.51 13.12 -5.40
CA GLY A 473 19.44 12.55 -4.06
C GLY A 473 18.20 13.10 -3.34
N VAL A 474 17.30 12.20 -2.93
CA VAL A 474 16.07 12.60 -2.24
C VAL A 474 16.26 12.46 -0.74
N HIS A 475 16.40 13.59 -0.04
CA HIS A 475 16.37 13.59 1.41
C HIS A 475 14.93 13.49 1.90
N SER A 476 14.64 12.49 2.74
CA SER A 476 13.28 12.25 3.26
C SER A 476 12.68 13.49 3.93
N VAL A 477 13.45 14.20 4.77
CA VAL A 477 12.97 15.42 5.45
C VAL A 477 12.66 16.53 4.44
N ARG A 478 13.54 16.76 3.45
CA ARG A 478 13.33 17.79 2.41
C ARG A 478 12.12 17.48 1.54
N ALA A 479 11.92 16.22 1.16
CA ALA A 479 10.76 15.81 0.39
C ALA A 479 9.44 16.00 1.16
N ASN A 480 9.43 15.66 2.45
CA ASN A 480 8.29 15.93 3.33
C ASN A 480 8.01 17.42 3.49
N LEU A 481 9.03 18.25 3.70
CA LEU A 481 8.84 19.70 3.79
C LEU A 481 8.32 20.30 2.48
N LEU A 482 8.83 19.86 1.33
CA LEU A 482 8.35 20.30 0.02
C LEU A 482 6.87 19.93 -0.18
N LEU A 483 6.45 18.73 0.23
CA LEU A 483 5.06 18.31 0.18
C LEU A 483 4.19 19.06 1.19
N ALA A 484 4.68 19.31 2.40
CA ALA A 484 3.98 20.09 3.41
C ALA A 484 3.72 21.51 2.91
N GLU A 485 4.74 22.16 2.37
CA GLU A 485 4.65 23.48 1.75
C GLU A 485 3.63 23.48 0.62
N ALA A 486 3.74 22.56 -0.34
CA ALA A 486 2.78 22.49 -1.44
C ALA A 486 1.34 22.23 -0.95
N CYS A 487 1.14 21.34 0.02
CA CYS A 487 -0.20 21.06 0.55
C CYS A 487 -0.78 22.28 1.28
N ILE A 488 0.00 22.94 2.13
CA ILE A 488 -0.44 24.11 2.89
C ILE A 488 -0.71 25.29 1.94
N SER A 489 0.21 25.58 1.01
CA SER A 489 0.02 26.62 -0.02
C SER A 489 -1.27 26.41 -0.80
N TYR A 490 -1.55 25.17 -1.20
CA TYR A 490 -2.78 24.85 -1.92
C TYR A 490 -4.03 25.09 -1.07
N LEU A 491 -4.02 24.66 0.19
CA LEU A 491 -5.16 24.84 1.10
C LEU A 491 -5.37 26.32 1.48
N LEU A 492 -4.33 27.15 1.35
CA LEU A 492 -4.36 28.59 1.61
C LEU A 492 -4.70 29.45 0.38
N LEU A 493 -5.03 28.86 -0.77
CA LEU A 493 -5.47 29.63 -1.94
C LEU A 493 -6.70 30.50 -1.63
N ASP A 494 -6.77 31.69 -2.23
CA ASP A 494 -7.80 32.69 -1.97
C ASP A 494 -9.22 32.13 -2.24
N ASP A 495 -9.34 31.20 -3.20
CA ASP A 495 -10.59 30.51 -3.54
C ASP A 495 -11.18 29.72 -2.36
N PHE A 496 -10.36 29.28 -1.41
CA PHE A 496 -10.78 28.49 -0.24
C PHE A 496 -11.09 29.33 0.99
N THR A 497 -11.10 30.66 0.87
CA THR A 497 -11.56 31.58 1.93
C THR A 497 -13.08 31.56 2.11
N GLN A 498 -13.83 31.06 1.13
CA GLN A 498 -15.28 30.90 1.21
C GLN A 498 -15.68 29.56 1.86
N ASP A 499 -16.85 29.44 2.48
CA ASP A 499 -17.27 28.19 3.17
C ASP A 499 -17.69 27.13 2.14
N LEU A 500 -16.80 26.16 1.90
CA LEU A 500 -16.99 25.05 0.94
C LEU A 500 -18.10 24.07 1.34
N PHE A 501 -18.65 24.19 2.56
CA PHE A 501 -19.65 23.27 3.13
C PHE A 501 -21.00 23.94 3.43
N SER A 502 -21.21 25.17 2.96
CA SER A 502 -22.48 25.88 3.14
C SER A 502 -23.63 25.20 2.38
N ILE A 503 -24.83 25.19 2.98
CA ILE A 503 -26.00 24.37 2.55
C ILE A 503 -26.54 24.78 1.16
N GLU A 504 -26.28 26.00 0.70
CA GLU A 504 -26.69 26.48 -0.64
C GLU A 504 -25.81 25.91 -1.77
N GLU A 505 -24.66 25.33 -1.45
CA GLU A 505 -23.65 24.90 -2.43
C GLU A 505 -23.32 23.39 -2.38
N ALA A 506 -24.02 22.62 -1.54
CA ALA A 506 -23.87 21.15 -1.47
C ALA A 506 -24.29 20.43 -2.76
N GLU A 507 -25.02 21.10 -3.66
CA GLU A 507 -25.34 20.68 -5.03
C GLU A 507 -24.57 21.49 -6.11
N SER A 508 -23.61 22.36 -5.72
CA SER A 508 -22.90 23.27 -6.63
C SER A 508 -21.44 22.88 -6.91
N GLU A 509 -20.91 23.59 -7.90
CA GLU A 509 -19.54 23.64 -8.40
C GLU A 509 -18.39 23.74 -7.36
N MET A 510 -18.65 23.89 -6.07
CA MET A 510 -17.64 24.18 -5.03
C MET A 510 -17.28 22.98 -4.12
N SER A 511 -17.76 21.76 -4.41
CA SER A 511 -17.46 20.60 -3.56
C SER A 511 -15.95 20.30 -3.51
N PRO A 512 -15.35 19.99 -2.35
CA PRO A 512 -13.94 19.61 -2.26
C PRO A 512 -13.53 18.40 -3.12
N LYS A 513 -14.51 17.57 -3.52
CA LYS A 513 -14.31 16.45 -4.45
C LYS A 513 -14.04 16.90 -5.90
N ARG A 514 -14.30 18.16 -6.24
CA ARG A 514 -13.98 18.75 -7.55
C ARG A 514 -12.50 19.09 -7.67
N TYR A 515 -11.85 19.41 -6.55
CA TYR A 515 -10.47 19.86 -6.52
C TYR A 515 -9.53 18.65 -6.40
N SER A 516 -8.84 18.33 -7.49
CA SER A 516 -8.06 17.09 -7.65
C SER A 516 -6.98 16.87 -6.58
N PHE A 517 -6.43 17.95 -6.00
CA PHE A 517 -5.39 17.89 -4.98
C PHE A 517 -5.86 18.14 -3.55
N TYR A 518 -7.11 18.60 -3.36
CA TYR A 518 -7.60 18.98 -2.02
C TYR A 518 -7.65 17.81 -1.06
N ASP A 519 -8.04 16.61 -1.51
CA ASP A 519 -8.09 15.43 -0.65
C ASP A 519 -6.69 15.06 -0.13
N TYR A 520 -5.70 14.97 -1.02
CA TYR A 520 -4.32 14.67 -0.63
C TYR A 520 -3.80 15.74 0.33
N ALA A 521 -3.92 17.02 -0.06
CA ALA A 521 -3.44 18.13 0.73
C ALA A 521 -4.06 18.11 2.12
N ALA A 522 -5.38 18.03 2.21
CA ALA A 522 -6.10 18.09 3.48
C ALA A 522 -5.82 16.89 4.41
N THR A 523 -5.50 15.72 3.87
CA THR A 523 -5.32 14.49 4.65
C THR A 523 -3.87 14.21 5.05
N HIS A 524 -2.89 14.72 4.30
CA HIS A 524 -1.47 14.37 4.49
C HIS A 524 -0.55 15.51 4.91
N TRP A 525 -0.94 16.78 4.77
CA TRP A 525 -0.03 17.90 5.07
C TRP A 525 0.52 17.88 6.50
N THR A 526 -0.30 17.50 7.48
CA THR A 526 0.10 17.46 8.90
C THR A 526 1.19 16.43 9.16
N GLU A 527 1.09 15.25 8.52
CA GLU A 527 2.10 14.20 8.62
C GLU A 527 3.42 14.66 7.98
N HIS A 528 3.34 15.22 6.77
CA HIS A 528 4.50 15.76 6.07
C HIS A 528 5.19 16.88 6.87
N PHE A 529 4.42 17.80 7.45
CA PHE A 529 4.97 18.87 8.27
C PHE A 529 5.63 18.31 9.54
N ALA A 530 4.97 17.41 10.26
CA ALA A 530 5.50 16.80 11.48
C ALA A 530 6.82 16.04 11.24
N LEU A 531 6.99 15.41 10.07
CA LEU A 531 8.22 14.68 9.72
C LEU A 531 9.43 15.58 9.42
N GLY A 532 9.25 16.91 9.32
CA GLY A 532 10.33 17.84 9.02
C GLY A 532 10.30 19.17 9.79
N SER A 533 9.38 19.34 10.74
CA SER A 533 9.07 20.65 11.36
C SER A 533 10.30 21.35 11.93
N GLU A 534 11.24 20.60 12.51
CA GLU A 534 12.50 21.15 13.07
C GLU A 534 13.30 21.96 12.04
N LEU A 535 13.33 21.50 10.78
CA LEU A 535 14.05 22.12 9.67
C LEU A 535 13.15 23.01 8.79
N ALA A 536 11.86 23.15 9.12
CA ALA A 536 10.94 23.99 8.35
C ALA A 536 11.35 25.46 8.42
N LEU A 537 11.22 26.16 7.29
CA LEU A 537 11.48 27.60 7.21
C LEU A 537 10.42 28.41 8.01
N PRO A 538 10.77 29.60 8.52
CA PRO A 538 9.84 30.44 9.27
C PRO A 538 8.53 30.74 8.53
N GLU A 539 8.59 30.91 7.21
CA GLU A 539 7.44 31.15 6.32
C GLU A 539 6.48 29.96 6.35
N LEU A 540 7.01 28.74 6.15
CA LEU A 540 6.22 27.51 6.20
C LEU A 540 5.60 27.30 7.59
N LYS A 541 6.34 27.57 8.67
CA LYS A 541 5.80 27.53 10.03
C LYS A 541 4.68 28.55 10.25
N ALA A 542 4.75 29.73 9.61
CA ALA A 542 3.68 30.73 9.69
C ALA A 542 2.42 30.28 8.94
N MET A 543 2.59 29.70 7.75
CA MET A 543 1.50 29.14 6.96
C MET A 543 0.80 27.98 7.68
N GLU A 544 1.57 27.09 8.30
CA GLU A 544 1.05 26.01 9.15
C GLU A 544 0.16 26.55 10.28
N ARG A 545 0.65 27.56 11.03
CA ARG A 545 -0.13 28.17 12.11
C ARG A 545 -1.43 28.79 11.62
N LEU A 546 -1.39 29.48 10.49
CA LEU A 546 -2.57 30.08 9.87
C LEU A 546 -3.61 29.01 9.49
N LEU A 547 -3.17 27.90 8.91
CA LEU A 547 -4.08 26.81 8.55
C LEU A 547 -4.63 26.08 9.79
N CYS A 548 -3.83 25.96 10.85
CA CYS A 548 -4.23 25.39 12.14
C CYS A 548 -5.23 26.26 12.91
N GLU A 549 -5.38 27.55 12.57
CA GLU A 549 -6.45 28.43 13.07
C GLU A 549 -7.80 28.05 12.44
N ALA A 550 -8.31 26.87 12.82
CA ALA A 550 -9.57 26.30 12.31
C ALA A 550 -10.85 27.00 12.84
N ARG A 551 -10.78 28.31 13.08
CA ARG A 551 -11.90 29.16 13.48
C ARG A 551 -12.54 29.86 12.28
N ASP A 552 -11.71 30.26 11.33
CA ASP A 552 -12.10 30.93 10.10
C ASP A 552 -11.58 30.15 8.88
N ASN A 553 -12.10 30.47 7.70
CA ASN A 553 -11.59 29.89 6.47
C ASN A 553 -10.25 30.54 6.09
N PRO A 554 -9.35 29.79 5.44
CA PRO A 554 -9.52 28.44 4.91
C PRO A 554 -9.32 27.29 5.91
N GLY A 555 -8.76 27.55 7.11
CA GLY A 555 -8.47 26.52 8.12
C GLY A 555 -9.69 25.71 8.56
N LEU A 556 -10.85 26.35 8.71
CA LEU A 556 -12.11 25.69 9.04
C LEU A 556 -12.57 24.72 7.96
N ASN A 557 -12.43 25.07 6.67
CA ASN A 557 -12.74 24.19 5.55
C ASN A 557 -11.88 22.92 5.57
N TRP A 558 -10.56 23.11 5.71
CA TRP A 558 -9.62 22.00 5.82
C TRP A 558 -10.00 21.08 6.97
N PHE A 559 -10.20 21.63 8.18
CA PHE A 559 -10.45 20.82 9.36
C PHE A 559 -11.76 20.02 9.26
N ARG A 560 -12.83 20.64 8.72
CA ARG A 560 -14.10 19.95 8.44
C ARG A 560 -13.90 18.78 7.47
N TYR A 561 -13.14 18.99 6.40
CA TYR A 561 -12.83 17.96 5.42
C TYR A 561 -12.02 16.81 6.03
N TYR A 562 -10.90 17.13 6.68
CA TYR A 562 -10.04 16.16 7.36
C TYR A 562 -10.84 15.33 8.36
N TRP A 563 -11.65 15.99 9.20
CA TRP A 563 -12.43 15.29 10.22
C TRP A 563 -13.45 14.34 9.60
N PHE A 564 -14.15 14.77 8.56
CA PHE A 564 -15.10 13.93 7.84
C PHE A 564 -14.44 12.69 7.23
N ARG A 565 -13.24 12.83 6.66
CA ARG A 565 -12.48 11.73 6.03
C ARG A 565 -11.90 10.77 7.07
N SER A 566 -11.31 11.30 8.14
CA SER A 566 -10.58 10.52 9.14
C SER A 566 -11.48 9.90 10.20
N ASN A 567 -12.62 10.54 10.52
CA ASN A 567 -13.45 10.18 11.68
C ASN A 567 -14.94 10.09 11.31
N ILE A 568 -15.28 9.22 10.35
CA ILE A 568 -16.62 9.03 9.76
C ILE A 568 -17.76 8.90 10.80
N ASN A 569 -17.46 8.43 12.01
CA ASN A 569 -18.46 8.17 13.06
C ASN A 569 -18.45 9.17 14.23
N MET A 570 -17.64 10.23 14.19
CA MET A 570 -17.60 11.24 15.25
C MET A 570 -17.99 12.64 14.76
N PRO A 571 -18.79 13.39 15.53
CA PRO A 571 -19.09 14.77 15.18
C PRO A 571 -17.81 15.61 15.20
N CYS A 572 -17.68 16.54 14.25
CA CYS A 572 -16.57 17.48 14.22
C CYS A 572 -16.52 18.30 15.52
N PRO A 573 -15.37 18.39 16.21
CA PRO A 573 -15.23 19.15 17.43
C PRO A 573 -15.61 20.62 17.24
N LYS A 574 -16.35 21.17 18.19
CA LYS A 574 -16.57 22.61 18.31
C LYS A 574 -15.38 23.20 19.07
N ASP A 575 -14.81 24.31 18.59
CA ASP A 575 -13.67 25.02 19.19
C ASP A 575 -12.31 24.28 19.13
N PHE A 576 -11.98 23.73 17.97
CA PHE A 576 -10.67 23.11 17.69
C PHE A 576 -9.61 24.19 17.34
N GLY A 577 -9.14 24.93 18.34
CA GLY A 577 -8.16 26.01 18.14
C GLY A 577 -6.74 25.50 17.85
N THR A 578 -5.86 26.38 17.38
CA THR A 578 -4.48 26.11 16.91
C THR A 578 -3.67 25.20 17.85
N MET A 579 -3.71 25.47 19.16
CA MET A 579 -2.98 24.65 20.15
C MET A 579 -3.51 23.21 20.22
N VAL A 580 -4.83 23.01 20.13
CA VAL A 580 -5.45 21.67 20.15
C VAL A 580 -5.12 20.94 18.86
N THR A 581 -5.16 21.63 17.73
CA THR A 581 -4.76 21.12 16.41
C THR A 581 -3.30 20.67 16.42
N ALA A 582 -2.38 21.55 16.84
CA ALA A 582 -0.96 21.24 16.93
C ALA A 582 -0.69 20.06 17.87
N CYS A 583 -1.38 19.97 19.01
CA CYS A 583 -1.27 18.82 19.92
C CYS A 583 -1.77 17.52 19.29
N TYR A 584 -2.90 17.56 18.58
CA TYR A 584 -3.50 16.39 17.95
C TYR A 584 -2.60 15.81 16.85
N PHE A 585 -1.97 16.67 16.06
CA PHE A 585 -1.11 16.29 14.94
C PHE A 585 0.39 16.17 15.30
N GLY A 586 0.76 16.48 16.54
CA GLY A 586 2.15 16.35 17.01
C GLY A 586 3.08 17.46 16.50
N HIS A 587 2.57 18.65 16.21
CA HIS A 587 3.38 19.80 15.77
C HIS A 587 4.05 20.47 16.98
N GLN A 588 5.12 19.86 17.48
CA GLN A 588 5.77 20.25 18.73
C GLN A 588 6.23 21.72 18.73
N ASP A 589 6.89 22.18 17.67
CA ASP A 589 7.34 23.57 17.53
C ASP A 589 6.21 24.59 17.69
N THR A 590 5.04 24.26 17.13
CA THR A 590 3.85 25.12 17.23
C THR A 590 3.30 25.10 18.66
N VAL A 591 3.31 23.94 19.32
CA VAL A 591 2.92 23.85 20.73
C VAL A 591 3.87 24.68 21.62
N GLU A 592 5.19 24.60 21.40
CA GLU A 592 6.19 25.37 22.14
C GLU A 592 6.00 26.89 21.95
N TYR A 593 5.80 27.34 20.71
CA TYR A 593 5.56 28.75 20.39
C TYR A 593 4.36 29.36 21.13
N TRP A 594 3.30 28.59 21.38
CA TRP A 594 2.11 29.06 22.10
C TRP A 594 2.23 28.94 23.62
N LEU A 595 3.23 28.22 24.13
CA LEU A 595 3.49 28.07 25.57
C LEU A 595 4.47 29.13 26.10
N GLU A 596 5.32 29.68 25.22
CA GLU A 596 6.18 30.84 25.47
C GLU A 596 5.42 32.16 25.38
#